data_AF-A0A6B2V5F9-F1
#
_entry.id   AF-A0A6B2V5F9-F1
#
_cell.length_a   1.000
_cell.length_b   1.000
_cell.length_c   1.000
_cell.angle_alpha   90.00
_cell.angle_beta   90.00
_cell.angle_gamma   90.00
#
_symmetry.space_group_name_H-M   'P 1'
#
loop_
_entity.id
_entity.type
_entity.pdbx_description
1 polymer ?
#
loop_
_entity_poly.entity_id
_entity_poly.type
_entity_poly.pdbx_seq_one_letter_code
_entity_poly.pdbx_strand_id
1 'polypeptide(L)'
;MTARFRRCGHGTGPLHPGDHRAVTEFTAMLTARQRPAPWTGHGDVAVRITPDGRGLERGRPADGQQPDADPVALVLIHPDTETSLTGMLHCTRARIHGAWTTSYRLLTRALAGRDLPADLNLTV
;
A
#
# COMPACT_ATOMS: atom_id res chain seq x y z
N MET A 1 29.78 29.82 1.16
CA MET A 1 28.54 30.22 1.84
C MET A 1 27.65 28.99 2.00
N THR A 2 27.65 28.34 3.16
CA THR A 2 26.81 27.17 3.45
C THR A 2 25.45 27.62 3.94
N ALA A 3 24.38 27.33 3.19
CA ALA A 3 23.02 27.62 3.61
C ALA A 3 22.70 26.78 4.87
N ARG A 4 22.53 27.46 6.02
CA ARG A 4 22.00 26.82 7.23
C ARG A 4 20.50 26.58 7.02
N PHE A 5 20.12 25.33 6.81
CA PHE A 5 18.73 24.91 6.89
C PHE A 5 18.19 25.26 8.28
N ARG A 6 17.36 26.30 8.39
CA ARG A 6 16.64 26.59 9.64
C ARG A 6 15.61 25.49 9.82
N ARG A 7 15.75 24.72 10.89
CA ARG A 7 14.74 23.76 11.33
C ARG A 7 13.45 24.55 11.58
N CYS A 8 12.39 24.32 10.81
CA CYS A 8 11.08 24.89 11.10
C CYS A 8 10.73 24.49 12.54
N GLY A 9 10.52 25.49 13.40
CA GLY A 9 10.22 25.28 14.81
C GLY A 9 8.84 24.67 14.96
N HIS A 10 8.75 23.35 14.99
CA HIS A 10 7.60 22.68 15.58
C HIS A 10 7.74 22.88 17.09
N GLY A 11 6.76 23.55 17.72
CA GLY A 11 6.80 23.85 19.14
C GLY A 11 7.05 22.57 19.94
N THR A 12 7.93 22.62 20.94
CA THR A 12 8.26 21.49 21.83
C THR A 12 7.12 21.15 22.81
N GLY A 13 5.89 21.60 22.52
CA GLY A 13 4.70 21.33 23.30
C GLY A 13 4.11 19.95 22.96
N PRO A 14 3.22 19.43 23.81
CA PRO A 14 2.52 18.19 23.53
C PRO A 14 1.78 18.28 22.20
N LEU A 15 1.74 17.16 21.46
CA LEU A 15 0.94 17.01 20.25
C LEU A 15 -0.50 17.48 20.51
N HIS A 16 -1.02 18.33 19.62
CA HIS A 16 -2.39 18.80 19.73
C HIS A 16 -3.32 17.58 19.70
N PRO A 17 -4.33 17.46 20.59
CA PRO A 17 -5.20 16.29 20.65
C PRO A 17 -5.87 15.95 19.31
N GLY A 18 -6.15 16.94 18.48
CA GLY A 18 -6.68 16.76 17.13
C GLY A 18 -5.74 15.99 16.17
N ASP A 19 -4.43 15.99 16.44
CA ASP A 19 -3.42 15.34 15.61
C ASP A 19 -3.11 13.90 16.03
N HIS A 20 -3.55 13.48 17.22
CA HIS A 20 -3.20 12.16 17.78
C HIS A 20 -3.66 11.05 16.86
N ARG A 21 -4.87 11.14 16.32
CA ARG A 21 -5.41 10.16 15.38
C ARG A 21 -4.53 10.02 14.14
N ALA A 22 -4.16 11.13 13.51
CA ALA A 22 -3.34 11.12 12.31
C ALA A 22 -1.95 10.54 12.58
N VAL A 23 -1.34 10.88 13.72
CA VAL A 23 -0.05 10.31 14.14
C VAL A 23 -0.15 8.81 14.41
N THR A 24 -1.22 8.35 15.05
CA THR A 24 -1.46 6.93 15.29
C THR A 24 -1.62 6.16 13.99
N GLU A 25 -2.46 6.65 13.07
CA GLU A 25 -2.66 6.03 11.75
C GLU A 25 -1.36 5.98 10.95
N PHE A 26 -0.59 7.07 10.93
CA PHE A 26 0.70 7.13 10.24
C PHE A 26 1.73 6.18 10.86
N THR A 27 1.81 6.11 12.19
CA THR A 27 2.71 5.19 12.89
C THR A 27 2.35 3.74 12.61
N ALA A 28 1.06 3.40 12.63
CA ALA A 28 0.58 2.05 12.29
C ALA A 28 0.93 1.68 10.84
N MET A 29 0.79 2.62 9.89
CA MET A 29 1.24 2.44 8.50
C MET A 29 2.74 2.17 8.41
N LEU A 30 3.57 2.95 9.10
CA LEU A 30 5.02 2.74 9.10
C LEU A 30 5.39 1.37 9.67
N THR A 31 4.79 0.97 10.78
CA THR A 31 5.01 -0.35 11.39
C THR A 31 4.64 -1.48 10.44
N ALA A 32 3.45 -1.41 9.82
CA ALA A 32 2.99 -2.40 8.86
C ALA A 32 3.92 -2.48 7.65
N ARG A 33 4.45 -1.34 7.18
CA ARG A 33 5.36 -1.30 6.02
C ARG A 33 6.75 -1.87 6.34
N GLN A 34 7.23 -1.65 7.56
CA GLN A 34 8.54 -2.17 8.00
C GLN A 34 8.50 -3.66 8.30
N ARG A 35 7.39 -4.15 8.84
CA ARG A 35 7.18 -5.55 9.22
C ARG A 35 5.88 -6.07 8.61
N PRO A 36 5.83 -6.29 7.29
CA PRO A 36 4.63 -6.77 6.64
C PRO A 36 4.27 -8.15 7.17
N ALA A 37 2.99 -8.35 7.48
CA ALA A 37 2.47 -9.67 7.76
C ALA A 37 2.55 -10.52 6.47
N PRO A 38 3.06 -11.76 6.53
CA PRO A 38 3.13 -12.62 5.36
C PRO A 38 1.71 -12.90 4.85
N TRP A 39 1.55 -12.90 3.53
CA TRP A 39 0.29 -13.30 2.91
C TRP A 39 0.24 -14.83 2.79
N THR A 40 -0.81 -15.44 3.34
CA THR A 40 -0.99 -16.90 3.44
C THR A 40 -1.74 -17.52 2.27
N GLY A 41 -1.96 -16.76 1.19
CA GLY A 41 -2.75 -17.22 0.04
C GLY A 41 -4.26 -16.95 0.17
N HIS A 42 -4.69 -16.34 1.26
CA HIS A 42 -6.10 -15.99 1.51
C HIS A 42 -6.28 -14.52 1.83
N GLY A 43 -7.43 -13.98 1.44
CA GLY A 43 -7.77 -12.56 1.61
C GLY A 43 -6.98 -11.64 0.68
N ASP A 44 -7.19 -10.34 0.85
CA ASP A 44 -6.58 -9.31 0.02
C ASP A 44 -5.08 -9.16 0.33
N VAL A 45 -4.33 -8.67 -0.65
CA VAL A 45 -2.87 -8.55 -0.63
C VAL A 45 -2.45 -7.11 -0.86
N ALA A 46 -1.30 -6.71 -0.31
CA ALA A 46 -0.66 -5.44 -0.63
C ALA A 46 0.34 -5.66 -1.79
N VAL A 47 0.07 -5.05 -2.95
CA VAL A 47 0.87 -5.22 -4.18
C VAL A 47 1.76 -4.01 -4.43
N ARG A 48 3.04 -4.22 -4.74
CA ARG A 48 3.96 -3.19 -5.22
C ARG A 48 3.73 -2.91 -6.71
N ILE A 49 3.11 -1.77 -7.00
CA ILE A 49 2.79 -1.36 -8.38
C ILE A 49 3.85 -0.48 -9.03
N THR A 50 4.80 0.07 -8.26
CA THR A 50 5.91 0.87 -8.78
C THR A 50 7.24 0.13 -8.65
N PRO A 51 8.16 0.26 -9.62
CA PRO A 51 9.48 -0.36 -9.55
C PRO A 51 10.31 0.09 -8.33
N ASP A 52 10.11 1.32 -7.86
CA ASP A 52 10.77 1.87 -6.67
C ASP A 52 10.20 1.33 -5.34
N GLY A 53 9.16 0.49 -5.40
CA GLY A 53 8.55 -0.19 -4.27
C GLY A 53 7.87 0.74 -3.26
N ARG A 54 7.58 2.00 -3.63
CA ARG A 54 6.99 3.00 -2.72
C ARG A 54 5.47 2.98 -2.68
N GLY A 55 4.83 2.68 -3.81
CA GLY A 55 3.36 2.58 -3.91
C GLY A 55 2.88 1.16 -3.63
N LEU A 56 1.84 1.05 -2.80
CA LEU A 56 1.13 -0.21 -2.55
C LEU A 56 -0.33 -0.06 -2.97
N GLU A 57 -0.88 -1.09 -3.60
CA GLU A 57 -2.32 -1.18 -3.88
C GLU A 57 -2.94 -2.40 -3.23
N ARG A 58 -4.24 -2.33 -2.94
CA ARG A 58 -5.03 -3.48 -2.47
C ARG A 58 -5.36 -4.36 -3.66
N GLY A 59 -4.81 -5.58 -3.67
CA GLY A 59 -5.14 -6.61 -4.65
C GLY A 59 -6.09 -7.64 -4.04
N ARG A 60 -7.16 -7.96 -4.76
CA ARG A 60 -8.07 -9.07 -4.43
C ARG A 60 -7.77 -10.25 -5.34
N PRO A 61 -7.27 -11.38 -4.81
CA PRO A 61 -7.08 -12.59 -5.59
C PRO A 61 -8.38 -13.08 -6.22
N ALA A 62 -8.28 -13.74 -7.37
CA ALA A 62 -9.42 -14.41 -8.00
C ALA A 62 -9.99 -15.52 -7.09
N ASP A 63 -11.29 -15.79 -7.20
CA ASP A 63 -11.91 -16.90 -6.48
C ASP A 63 -11.27 -18.24 -6.88
N GLY A 64 -11.01 -19.09 -5.90
CA GLY A 64 -10.36 -20.39 -6.10
C GLY A 64 -8.86 -20.31 -6.44
N GLN A 65 -8.25 -19.12 -6.35
CA GLN A 65 -6.79 -18.97 -6.49
C GLN A 65 -6.07 -19.88 -5.50
N GLN A 66 -5.09 -20.64 -6.00
CA GLN A 66 -4.31 -21.53 -5.14
C GLN A 66 -3.37 -20.68 -4.25
N PRO A 67 -3.26 -21.00 -2.95
CA PRO A 67 -2.40 -20.26 -2.02
C PRO A 67 -0.95 -20.09 -2.47
N ASP A 68 -0.43 -21.09 -3.19
CA ASP A 68 0.96 -21.17 -3.64
C ASP A 68 1.14 -20.80 -5.12
N ALA A 69 0.10 -20.28 -5.78
CA ALA A 69 0.20 -19.86 -7.18
C ALA A 69 1.25 -18.75 -7.37
N ASP A 70 2.01 -18.87 -8.46
CA ASP A 70 2.88 -17.81 -8.98
C ASP A 70 2.90 -17.89 -10.51
N PRO A 71 2.37 -16.90 -11.25
CA PRO A 71 1.79 -15.65 -10.75
C PRO A 71 0.40 -15.81 -10.13
N VAL A 72 0.08 -14.93 -9.19
CA VAL A 72 -1.24 -14.79 -8.56
C VAL A 72 -2.13 -13.96 -9.49
N ALA A 73 -3.26 -14.53 -9.92
CA ALA A 73 -4.31 -13.77 -10.60
C ALA A 73 -5.12 -12.96 -9.58
N LEU A 74 -5.20 -11.64 -9.77
CA LEU A 74 -5.88 -10.70 -8.89
C LEU A 74 -6.42 -9.49 -9.64
N VAL A 75 -7.33 -8.75 -9.02
CA VAL A 75 -7.76 -7.41 -9.46
C VAL A 75 -7.29 -6.38 -8.44
N LEU A 76 -6.91 -5.18 -8.88
CA LEU A 76 -6.69 -4.07 -7.94
C LEU A 76 -8.03 -3.43 -7.59
N ILE A 77 -8.26 -3.17 -6.31
CA ILE A 77 -9.50 -2.60 -5.81
C ILE A 77 -9.25 -1.32 -5.02
N HIS A 78 -10.20 -0.39 -5.06
CA HIS A 78 -10.17 0.79 -4.22
C HIS A 78 -10.26 0.38 -2.75
N PRO A 79 -9.40 0.89 -1.85
CA PRO A 79 -9.34 0.42 -0.47
C PRO A 79 -10.65 0.67 0.31
N ASP A 80 -11.39 1.73 -0.03
CA ASP A 80 -12.62 2.14 0.70
C ASP A 80 -13.94 1.75 0.04
N THR A 81 -14.00 1.72 -1.29
CA THR A 81 -15.26 1.51 -2.02
C THR A 81 -15.36 0.10 -2.57
N GLU A 82 -14.29 -0.69 -2.45
CA GLU A 82 -14.13 -2.04 -3.01
C GLU A 82 -14.34 -2.12 -4.53
N THR A 83 -14.36 -0.96 -5.21
CA THR A 83 -14.54 -0.89 -6.66
C THR A 83 -13.30 -1.41 -7.36
N SER A 84 -13.49 -2.26 -8.37
CA SER A 84 -12.37 -2.71 -9.21
C SER A 84 -11.77 -1.54 -9.98
N LEU A 85 -10.46 -1.36 -9.85
CA LEU A 85 -9.67 -0.36 -10.57
C LEU A 85 -9.09 -0.92 -11.87
N THR A 86 -9.00 -2.24 -11.97
CA THR A 86 -8.43 -2.95 -13.12
C THR A 86 -9.30 -4.13 -13.54
N GLY A 87 -9.01 -4.69 -14.71
CA GLY A 87 -9.36 -6.07 -15.02
C GLY A 87 -8.46 -7.05 -14.27
N MET A 88 -8.58 -8.34 -14.59
CA MET A 88 -7.71 -9.38 -14.04
C MET A 88 -6.25 -9.14 -14.44
N LEU A 89 -5.35 -9.17 -13.47
CA LEU A 89 -3.91 -9.06 -13.63
C LEU A 89 -3.23 -10.31 -13.11
N HIS A 90 -2.08 -10.63 -13.69
CA HIS A 90 -1.18 -11.65 -13.14
C HIS A 90 -0.05 -10.94 -12.39
N CYS A 91 0.09 -11.24 -11.10
CA CYS A 91 1.07 -10.63 -10.21
C CYS A 91 2.06 -11.68 -9.73
N THR A 92 3.35 -11.49 -9.99
CA THR A 92 4.37 -12.36 -9.40
C THR A 92 4.37 -12.21 -7.88
N ARG A 93 4.64 -13.30 -7.16
CA ARG A 93 4.70 -13.26 -5.68
C ARG A 93 5.77 -12.30 -5.17
N ALA A 94 6.84 -12.07 -5.94
CA ALA A 94 7.88 -11.10 -5.61
C ALA A 94 7.36 -9.64 -5.48
N ARG A 95 6.24 -9.32 -6.15
CA ARG A 95 5.58 -8.01 -6.05
C ARG A 95 4.65 -7.90 -4.84
N ILE A 96 4.31 -9.02 -4.19
CA ILE A 96 3.45 -9.01 -2.99
C ILE A 96 4.30 -8.54 -1.80
N HIS A 97 3.89 -7.42 -1.21
CA HIS A 97 4.52 -6.89 -0.01
C HIS A 97 4.12 -7.68 1.24
N GLY A 98 2.88 -8.15 1.31
CA GLY A 98 2.32 -8.87 2.44
C GLY A 98 0.79 -8.94 2.36
N ALA A 99 0.15 -9.43 3.42
CA ALA A 99 -1.29 -9.41 3.56
C ALA A 99 -1.81 -7.96 3.63
N TRP A 100 -2.94 -7.67 2.99
CA TRP A 100 -3.53 -6.33 3.06
C TRP A 100 -3.98 -6.00 4.49
N THR A 101 -3.71 -4.76 4.92
CA THR A 101 -4.25 -4.20 6.17
C THR A 101 -4.69 -2.76 5.92
N THR A 102 -5.63 -2.26 6.72
CA THR A 102 -6.13 -0.87 6.60
C THR A 102 -5.02 0.17 6.74
N SER A 103 -3.92 -0.17 7.44
CA SER A 103 -2.74 0.69 7.58
C SER A 103 -2.08 1.04 6.24
N TYR A 104 -2.19 0.18 5.21
CA TYR A 104 -1.66 0.46 3.88
C TYR A 104 -2.54 1.36 3.02
N ARG A 105 -3.77 1.65 3.46
CA ARG A 105 -4.71 2.53 2.74
C ARG A 105 -4.08 3.87 2.34
N LEU A 106 -3.28 4.47 3.22
CA LEU A 106 -2.59 5.75 3.01
C LEU A 106 -1.51 5.71 1.91
N LEU A 107 -1.11 4.52 1.46
CA LEU A 107 -0.08 4.32 0.42
C LEU A 107 -0.67 4.10 -0.97
N THR A 108 -1.99 3.92 -1.06
CA THR A 108 -2.68 3.71 -2.34
C THR A 108 -2.75 4.98 -3.16
N ARG A 109 -2.59 4.82 -4.47
CA ARG A 109 -2.77 5.91 -5.43
C ARG A 109 -4.23 6.32 -5.53
N ALA A 110 -5.13 5.35 -5.40
CA ALA A 110 -6.57 5.57 -5.39
C ALA A 110 -6.97 6.58 -4.31
N LEU A 111 -6.49 6.42 -3.07
CA LEU A 111 -6.74 7.39 -2.00
C LEU A 111 -6.08 8.74 -2.28
N ALA A 112 -4.90 8.74 -2.90
CA ALA A 112 -4.20 9.96 -3.28
C ALA A 112 -4.81 10.68 -4.49
N GLY A 113 -5.91 10.17 -5.06
CA GLY A 113 -6.55 10.72 -6.27
C GLY A 113 -5.65 10.63 -7.51
N ARG A 114 -4.80 9.61 -7.57
CA ARG A 114 -3.86 9.38 -8.68
C ARG A 114 -4.27 8.13 -9.46
N ASP A 115 -4.21 8.23 -10.78
CA ASP A 115 -4.46 7.08 -11.65
C ASP A 115 -3.36 6.03 -11.54
N LEU A 116 -3.73 4.77 -11.81
CA LEU A 116 -2.77 3.69 -11.98
C LEU A 116 -1.90 3.94 -13.23
N PRO A 117 -0.65 3.43 -13.26
CA PRO A 117 0.17 3.47 -14.47
C PRO A 117 -0.56 2.80 -15.65
N ALA A 118 -0.56 3.44 -16.81
CA ALA A 118 -1.25 2.91 -18.00
C ALA A 118 -0.66 1.58 -18.50
N ASP A 119 0.63 1.37 -18.26
CA ASP A 119 1.43 0.21 -18.63
C ASP A 119 1.66 -0.75 -17.44
N LEU A 120 0.75 -0.76 -16.46
CA LEU A 120 0.87 -1.57 -15.25
C LEU A 120 1.11 -3.04 -15.59
N ASN A 121 2.34 -3.49 -15.33
CA ASN A 121 2.75 -4.89 -15.47
C ASN A 121 3.31 -5.39 -14.13
N LEU A 122 2.71 -6.47 -13.63
CA LEU A 122 3.05 -7.10 -12.35
C LEU A 122 3.75 -8.46 -12.51
N THR A 123 4.11 -8.85 -13.75
CA THR A 123 4.75 -10.14 -14.03
C THR A 123 6.27 -10.06 -14.22
N VAL A 124 6.84 -8.85 -14.19
CA VAL A 124 8.28 -8.59 -14.44
C VAL A 124 9.03 -8.32 -13.16
#